data_AF-A0A1G0AYZ0-F1
#
_entry.id   AF-A0A1G0AYZ0-F1
#
_cell.length_a   1.000
_cell.length_b   1.000
_cell.length_c   1.000
_cell.angle_alpha   90.00
_cell.angle_beta   90.00
_cell.angle_gamma   90.00
#
_symmetry.space_group_name_H-M   'P 1'
#
loop_
_entity.id
_entity.type
_entity.pdbx_description
1 polymer ?
#
loop_
_entity_poly.entity_id
_entity_poly.type
_entity_poly.pdbx_seq_one_letter_code
_entity_poly.pdbx_strand_id
1 'polypeptide(L)'
;MKKIIAKEFLLLLLSILLVVVVWVVIIVSNNFHEKQILSSTKRQNELFIKIKNSPKNRIALLYDGIRENLTLNYSVEGKKYRIPIKHQKTFLSDYPSANIKNGSTNGYVCSESTRVDDYGIPILECQFDYVNLKRFSELLKDSTYKMKFFYRFSKDYDLGTYESFLSKISISQNVTIDNQRNIKNLLKEKQNISASIIKSKNSIFSDEEISRILFTLSIVILIIIYPIRILFKATIWSVKAIKEN
;
A
#
# COMPACT_ATOMS: atom_id res chain seq x y z
N MET A 1 -68.64 8.80 12.29
CA MET A 1 -67.82 7.62 11.94
C MET A 1 -66.90 7.86 10.74
N LYS A 2 -67.42 8.23 9.56
CA LYS A 2 -66.62 8.42 8.32
C LYS A 2 -65.39 9.34 8.48
N LYS A 3 -65.52 10.48 9.17
CA LYS A 3 -64.40 11.43 9.41
C LYS A 3 -63.27 10.86 10.29
N ILE A 4 -63.58 9.92 11.19
CA ILE A 4 -62.58 9.31 12.10
C ILE A 4 -61.76 8.28 11.31
N ILE A 5 -62.45 7.44 10.54
CA ILE A 5 -61.82 6.43 9.67
C ILE A 5 -60.89 7.12 8.65
N ALA A 6 -61.32 8.23 8.05
CA ALA A 6 -60.49 9.00 7.12
C ALA A 6 -59.19 9.53 7.76
N LYS A 7 -59.23 9.96 9.03
CA LYS A 7 -58.04 10.43 9.76
C LYS A 7 -57.09 9.29 10.11
N GLU A 8 -57.62 8.15 10.56
CA GLU A 8 -56.79 6.97 10.86
C GLU A 8 -56.11 6.44 9.58
N PHE A 9 -56.84 6.42 8.46
CA PHE A 9 -56.29 6.05 7.16
C PHE A 9 -55.18 7.03 6.70
N LEU A 10 -55.37 8.33 6.91
CA LEU A 10 -54.37 9.34 6.55
C LEU A 10 -53.09 9.23 7.40
N LEU A 11 -53.20 8.92 8.69
CA LEU A 11 -52.04 8.66 9.56
C LEU A 11 -51.26 7.41 9.11
N LEU A 12 -51.97 6.34 8.74
CA LEU A 12 -51.36 5.14 8.21
C LEU A 12 -50.63 5.41 6.89
N LEU A 13 -51.25 6.15 5.96
CA LEU A 13 -50.61 6.55 4.71
C LEU A 13 -49.36 7.39 4.95
N LEU A 14 -49.41 8.36 5.87
CA LEU A 14 -48.26 9.20 6.22
C LEU A 14 -47.12 8.36 6.80
N SER A 15 -47.44 7.34 7.60
CA SER A 15 -46.46 6.44 8.19
C SER A 15 -45.75 5.57 7.15
N ILE A 16 -46.50 5.03 6.18
CA ILE A 16 -45.95 4.27 5.05
C ILE A 16 -45.08 5.20 4.19
N LEU A 17 -45.55 6.42 3.92
CA LEU A 17 -44.79 7.41 3.17
C LEU A 17 -43.44 7.71 3.83
N LEU A 18 -43.39 7.83 5.17
CA LEU A 18 -42.15 8.06 5.90
C LEU A 18 -41.16 6.89 5.74
N VAL A 19 -41.63 5.63 5.83
CA VAL A 19 -40.79 4.44 5.59
C VAL A 19 -40.24 4.45 4.16
N VAL A 20 -41.08 4.76 3.17
CA VAL A 20 -40.68 4.86 1.76
C VAL A 20 -39.64 5.95 1.56
N VAL A 21 -39.79 7.11 2.19
CA VAL A 21 -38.81 8.20 2.12
C VAL A 21 -37.46 7.77 2.69
N VAL A 22 -37.44 7.13 3.86
CA VAL A 22 -36.19 6.61 4.47
C VAL A 22 -35.53 5.58 3.55
N TRP A 23 -36.31 4.66 2.97
CA TRP A 23 -35.80 3.69 2.02
C TRP A 23 -35.16 4.33 0.79
N VAL A 24 -35.83 5.33 0.19
CA VAL A 24 -35.28 6.09 -0.95
C VAL A 24 -33.97 6.80 -0.57
N VAL A 25 -33.90 7.43 0.61
CA VAL A 25 -32.67 8.08 1.09
C VAL A 25 -31.52 7.08 1.20
N ILE A 26 -31.78 5.88 1.74
CA ILE A 26 -30.76 4.83 1.86
C ILE A 26 -30.30 4.36 0.47
N ILE A 27 -31.22 4.12 -0.47
CA ILE A 27 -30.87 3.72 -1.85
C ILE A 27 -30.02 4.80 -2.53
N VAL A 28 -30.42 6.08 -2.41
CA VAL A 28 -29.66 7.20 -2.99
C VAL A 28 -28.26 7.28 -2.38
N SER A 29 -28.14 7.10 -1.07
CA SER A 29 -26.85 7.08 -0.36
C SER A 29 -25.96 5.92 -0.83
N ASN A 30 -26.48 4.71 -0.93
CA ASN A 30 -25.74 3.55 -1.42
C ASN A 30 -25.28 3.77 -2.87
N ASN A 31 -26.16 4.22 -3.76
CA ASN A 31 -25.83 4.54 -5.16
C ASN A 31 -24.73 5.61 -5.26
N PHE A 32 -24.74 6.61 -4.38
CA PHE A 32 -23.68 7.62 -4.32
C PHE A 32 -22.33 7.00 -3.95
N HIS A 33 -22.29 6.16 -2.91
CA HIS A 33 -21.07 5.49 -2.49
C HIS A 33 -20.56 4.47 -3.52
N GLU A 34 -21.44 3.74 -4.20
CA GLU A 34 -21.05 2.84 -5.30
C GLU A 34 -20.38 3.59 -6.45
N LYS A 35 -20.95 4.72 -6.89
CA LYS A 35 -20.33 5.57 -7.92
C LYS A 35 -18.96 6.10 -7.46
N GLN A 36 -18.82 6.45 -6.20
CA GLN A 36 -17.54 6.87 -5.61
C GLN A 36 -16.52 5.73 -5.61
N ILE A 37 -16.93 4.50 -5.28
CA ILE A 37 -16.06 3.31 -5.32
C ILE A 37 -15.64 3.02 -6.76
N LEU A 38 -16.56 3.06 -7.72
CA LEU A 38 -16.27 2.78 -9.13
C LEU A 38 -15.24 3.77 -9.70
N SER A 39 -15.46 5.07 -9.48
CA SER A 39 -14.53 6.13 -9.91
C SER A 39 -13.16 6.01 -9.23
N SER A 40 -13.15 5.72 -7.93
CA SER A 40 -11.91 5.51 -7.16
C SER A 40 -11.14 4.28 -7.64
N THR A 41 -11.83 3.18 -7.92
CA THR A 41 -11.26 1.95 -8.49
C THR A 41 -10.66 2.22 -9.86
N LYS A 42 -11.36 2.96 -10.74
CA LYS A 42 -10.83 3.37 -12.04
C LYS A 42 -9.54 4.17 -11.89
N ARG A 43 -9.52 5.19 -11.03
CA ARG A 43 -8.32 6.00 -10.74
C ARG A 43 -7.19 5.15 -10.15
N GLN A 44 -7.51 4.20 -9.28
CA GLN A 44 -6.54 3.26 -8.73
C GLN A 44 -5.89 2.39 -9.82
N ASN A 45 -6.68 1.91 -10.78
CA ASN A 45 -6.19 1.14 -11.92
C ASN A 45 -5.30 1.98 -12.84
N GLU A 46 -5.68 3.23 -13.11
CA GLU A 46 -4.85 4.18 -13.88
C GLU A 46 -3.51 4.44 -13.17
N LEU A 47 -3.52 4.64 -11.85
CA LEU A 47 -2.29 4.77 -11.07
C LEU A 47 -1.46 3.49 -11.09
N PHE A 48 -2.10 2.32 -11.00
CA PHE A 48 -1.39 1.05 -11.10
C PHE A 48 -0.68 0.91 -12.44
N ILE A 49 -1.32 1.25 -13.56
CA ILE A 49 -0.72 1.26 -14.89
C ILE A 49 0.45 2.25 -14.94
N LYS A 50 0.27 3.48 -14.44
CA LYS A 50 1.34 4.50 -14.37
C LYS A 50 2.54 4.01 -13.56
N ILE A 51 2.31 3.41 -12.39
CA ILE A 51 3.38 2.87 -11.54
C ILE A 51 4.06 1.67 -12.22
N LYS A 52 3.29 0.76 -12.84
CA LYS A 52 3.82 -0.41 -13.54
C LYS A 52 4.72 -0.01 -14.72
N ASN A 53 4.32 1.04 -15.45
CA ASN A 53 5.04 1.56 -16.61
C ASN A 53 6.15 2.55 -16.22
N SER A 54 6.21 2.98 -14.96
CA SER A 54 7.27 3.85 -14.48
C SER A 54 8.62 3.10 -14.52
N PRO A 55 9.71 3.76 -14.91
CA PRO A 55 11.01 3.14 -14.93
C PRO A 55 11.39 2.73 -13.51
N LYS A 56 11.47 1.42 -13.28
CA LYS A 56 11.85 0.87 -11.98
C LYS A 56 13.29 1.29 -11.68
N ASN A 57 13.56 1.71 -10.45
CA ASN A 57 14.94 1.90 -9.99
C ASN A 57 15.60 0.52 -9.83
N ARG A 58 16.10 -0.04 -10.95
CA ARG A 58 16.70 -1.38 -10.95
C ARG A 58 18.03 -1.41 -10.20
N ILE A 59 18.69 -0.26 -10.03
CA ILE A 59 19.90 -0.14 -9.22
C ILE A 59 19.59 -0.39 -7.75
N ALA A 60 18.48 0.17 -7.23
CA ALA A 60 18.05 -0.12 -5.86
C ALA A 60 17.71 -1.60 -5.66
N LEU A 61 16.93 -2.19 -6.58
CA LEU A 61 16.60 -3.61 -6.52
C LEU A 61 17.84 -4.52 -6.60
N LEU A 62 18.77 -4.19 -7.50
CA LEU A 62 20.04 -4.89 -7.62
C LEU A 62 20.84 -4.77 -6.31
N TYR A 63 20.96 -3.55 -5.78
CA TYR A 63 21.67 -3.27 -4.54
C TYR A 63 21.06 -4.06 -3.37
N ASP A 64 19.74 -4.04 -3.20
CA ASP A 64 19.07 -4.76 -2.12
C ASP A 64 19.31 -6.28 -2.21
N GLY A 65 19.30 -6.85 -3.43
CA GLY A 65 19.54 -8.28 -3.63
C GLY A 65 20.98 -8.74 -3.32
N ILE A 66 21.97 -7.86 -3.51
CA ILE A 66 23.39 -8.19 -3.35
C ILE A 66 24.04 -7.59 -2.09
N ARG A 67 23.34 -6.68 -1.39
CA ARG A 67 23.84 -5.91 -0.24
C ARG A 67 24.49 -6.79 0.82
N GLU A 68 23.88 -7.92 1.13
CA GLU A 68 24.34 -8.82 2.20
C GLU A 68 25.66 -9.53 1.88
N ASN A 69 25.99 -9.63 0.59
CA ASN A 69 27.25 -10.20 0.10
C ASN A 69 28.36 -9.15 -0.10
N LEU A 70 28.05 -7.86 0.03
CA LEU A 70 29.06 -6.81 0.08
C LEU A 70 29.86 -6.89 1.38
N THR A 71 31.10 -6.41 1.36
CA THR A 71 32.04 -6.61 2.46
C THR A 71 32.41 -5.33 3.20
N LEU A 72 32.50 -5.41 4.52
CA LEU A 72 33.07 -4.37 5.38
C LEU A 72 34.53 -4.68 5.69
N ASN A 73 35.36 -3.64 5.77
CA ASN A 73 36.75 -3.76 6.18
C ASN A 73 36.87 -3.44 7.67
N TYR A 74 37.49 -4.33 8.42
CA TYR A 74 37.73 -4.22 9.86
C TYR A 74 39.21 -4.28 10.16
N SER A 75 39.62 -3.67 11.28
CA SER A 75 40.94 -3.85 11.85
C SER A 75 40.84 -4.30 13.30
N VAL A 76 41.53 -5.41 13.61
CA VAL A 76 41.63 -6.00 14.95
C VAL A 76 43.11 -6.18 15.23
N GLU A 77 43.64 -5.53 16.26
CA GLU A 77 45.04 -5.65 16.68
C GLU A 77 46.05 -5.44 15.54
N GLY A 78 45.77 -4.47 14.66
CA GLY A 78 46.62 -4.17 13.49
C GLY A 78 46.44 -5.09 12.29
N LYS A 79 45.77 -6.25 12.44
CA LYS A 79 45.39 -7.12 11.32
C LYS A 79 44.13 -6.59 10.63
N LYS A 80 44.05 -6.74 9.31
CA LYS A 80 42.92 -6.31 8.48
C LYS A 80 42.06 -7.51 8.11
N TYR A 81 40.75 -7.36 8.27
CA TYR A 81 39.76 -8.36 7.93
C TYR A 81 38.75 -7.77 6.96
N ARG A 82 38.23 -8.59 6.05
CA ARG A 82 37.16 -8.20 5.15
C ARG A 82 36.03 -9.20 5.26
N ILE A 83 34.89 -8.72 5.75
CA ILE A 83 33.79 -9.57 6.21
C ILE A 83 32.52 -9.20 5.47
N PRO A 84 31.83 -10.16 4.82
CA PRO A 84 30.50 -9.92 4.24
C PRO A 84 29.51 -9.40 5.28
N ILE A 85 28.62 -8.50 4.88
CA ILE A 85 27.60 -7.89 5.75
C ILE A 85 26.78 -8.95 6.50
N LYS A 86 26.37 -10.03 5.83
CA LYS A 86 25.63 -11.13 6.45
C LYS A 86 26.34 -11.79 7.65
N HIS A 87 27.67 -11.71 7.72
CA HIS A 87 28.49 -12.28 8.80
C HIS A 87 28.96 -11.23 9.82
N GLN A 88 28.59 -9.96 9.65
CA GLN A 88 29.05 -8.86 10.50
C GLN A 88 28.73 -9.08 11.98
N LYS A 89 27.50 -9.52 12.29
CA LYS A 89 27.05 -9.71 13.68
C LYS A 89 27.88 -10.77 14.40
N THR A 90 28.14 -11.89 13.74
CA THR A 90 28.97 -12.98 14.28
C THR A 90 30.41 -12.50 14.47
N PHE A 91 30.99 -11.86 13.45
CA PHE A 91 32.36 -11.36 13.53
C PHE A 91 32.58 -10.35 14.68
N LEU A 92 31.63 -9.45 14.92
CA LEU A 92 31.72 -8.49 16.03
C LEU A 92 31.50 -9.13 17.41
N SER A 93 30.84 -10.28 17.48
CA SER A 93 30.73 -11.07 18.71
C SER A 93 32.09 -11.67 19.08
N ASP A 94 32.82 -12.16 18.08
CA ASP A 94 34.13 -12.79 18.28
C ASP A 94 35.24 -11.75 18.47
N TYR A 95 35.10 -10.58 17.83
CA TYR A 95 36.07 -9.49 17.86
C TYR A 95 35.40 -8.15 18.25
N PRO A 96 35.00 -7.97 19.52
CA PRO A 96 34.29 -6.77 19.97
C PRO A 96 35.14 -5.49 19.87
N SER A 97 36.47 -5.61 19.84
CA SER A 97 37.41 -4.49 19.64
C SER A 97 37.62 -4.10 18.18
N ALA A 98 36.93 -4.75 17.23
CA ALA A 98 37.09 -4.51 15.82
C ALA A 98 36.65 -3.09 15.41
N ASN A 99 37.55 -2.35 14.77
CA ASN A 99 37.26 -1.01 14.26
C ASN A 99 37.00 -1.06 12.76
N ILE A 100 35.89 -0.48 12.31
CA ILE A 100 35.59 -0.34 10.89
C ILE A 100 36.63 0.58 10.22
N LYS A 101 37.11 0.17 9.05
CA LYS A 101 38.01 0.95 8.20
C LYS A 101 37.28 1.36 6.93
N ASN A 102 37.67 2.51 6.38
CA ASN A 102 37.13 2.97 5.11
C ASN A 102 37.38 1.93 4.01
N GLY A 103 36.41 1.81 3.11
CA GLY A 103 36.52 1.00 1.90
C GLY A 103 37.62 1.49 0.96
N SER A 104 37.87 0.70 -0.09
CA SER A 104 38.68 1.16 -1.21
C SER A 104 38.02 2.34 -1.93
N THR A 105 38.82 3.22 -2.52
CA THR A 105 38.35 4.36 -3.32
C THR A 105 37.46 3.91 -4.49
N ASN A 106 37.80 2.79 -5.10
CA ASN A 106 37.13 2.19 -6.25
C ASN A 106 35.94 1.30 -5.84
N GLY A 107 35.70 1.08 -4.55
CA GLY A 107 34.58 0.28 -4.02
C GLY A 107 34.69 -1.23 -4.26
N TYR A 108 35.86 -1.73 -4.66
CA TYR A 108 36.19 -3.14 -4.74
C TYR A 108 37.69 -3.34 -4.64
N VAL A 109 38.11 -4.56 -4.31
CA VAL A 109 39.48 -5.02 -4.45
C VAL A 109 39.43 -6.40 -5.09
N CYS A 110 40.30 -6.63 -6.05
CA CYS A 110 40.46 -7.94 -6.66
C CYS A 110 41.82 -8.50 -6.31
N SER A 111 41.86 -9.79 -6.04
CA SER A 111 43.07 -10.58 -5.91
C SER A 111 43.09 -11.61 -7.03
N GLU A 112 44.29 -11.95 -7.50
CA GLU A 112 44.46 -13.12 -8.34
C GLU A 112 44.08 -14.35 -7.52
N SER A 113 43.10 -15.11 -8.01
CA SER A 113 42.77 -16.39 -7.39
C SER A 113 43.86 -17.39 -7.71
N THR A 114 44.10 -18.31 -6.78
CA THR A 114 44.86 -19.54 -7.06
C THR A 114 44.10 -20.49 -8.00
N ARG A 115 42.82 -20.21 -8.27
CA ARG A 115 41.99 -20.97 -9.21
C ARG A 115 42.17 -20.42 -10.62
N VAL A 116 42.37 -21.34 -11.56
CA VAL A 116 42.38 -21.06 -12.99
C VAL A 116 41.07 -21.52 -13.63
N ASP A 117 40.65 -20.85 -14.69
CA ASP A 117 39.55 -21.31 -15.53
C ASP A 117 39.96 -22.52 -16.39
N ASP A 118 39.03 -23.01 -17.22
CA ASP A 118 39.24 -24.17 -18.10
C ASP A 118 40.39 -23.97 -19.12
N TYR A 119 40.88 -22.74 -19.28
CA TYR A 119 41.97 -22.36 -20.17
C TYR A 119 43.28 -22.05 -19.42
N GLY A 120 43.33 -22.28 -18.11
CA GLY A 120 44.54 -22.04 -17.30
C GLY A 120 44.73 -20.57 -16.93
N ILE A 121 43.73 -19.71 -17.11
CA ILE A 121 43.81 -18.27 -16.81
C ILE A 121 43.37 -18.03 -15.36
N PRO A 122 44.17 -17.35 -14.52
CA PRO A 122 43.80 -17.03 -13.15
C PRO A 122 42.46 -16.28 -13.08
N ILE A 123 41.53 -16.82 -12.30
CA ILE A 123 40.22 -16.19 -12.12
C ILE A 123 40.41 -14.97 -11.22
N LEU A 124 40.01 -13.80 -11.70
CA LEU A 124 40.06 -12.59 -10.90
C LEU A 124 38.95 -12.62 -9.84
N GLU A 125 39.30 -12.83 -8.57
CA GLU A 125 38.34 -12.82 -7.46
C GLU A 125 38.20 -11.42 -6.89
N CYS A 126 37.10 -10.76 -7.25
CA CYS A 126 36.77 -9.43 -6.76
C CYS A 126 35.82 -9.49 -5.56
N GLN A 127 36.17 -8.74 -4.52
CA GLN A 127 35.33 -8.48 -3.35
C GLN A 127 34.91 -7.00 -3.38
N PHE A 128 33.61 -6.76 -3.24
CA PHE A 128 33.01 -5.43 -3.34
C PHE A 128 32.77 -4.85 -1.96
N ASP A 129 33.22 -3.62 -1.74
CA ASP A 129 33.03 -2.95 -0.45
C ASP A 129 31.56 -2.57 -0.27
N TYR A 130 31.07 -2.69 0.96
CA TYR A 130 29.77 -2.18 1.33
C TYR A 130 29.78 -0.65 1.32
N VAL A 131 28.89 -0.08 0.51
CA VAL A 131 28.71 1.37 0.37
C VAL A 131 27.22 1.67 0.34
N ASN A 132 26.79 2.87 0.73
CA ASN A 132 25.39 3.25 0.62
C ASN A 132 24.90 3.25 -0.84
N LEU A 133 23.58 3.16 -1.05
CA LEU A 133 22.96 3.08 -2.38
C LEU A 133 23.36 4.23 -3.31
N LYS A 134 23.54 5.45 -2.77
CA LYS A 134 23.97 6.61 -3.56
C LYS A 134 25.37 6.39 -4.12
N ARG A 135 26.33 6.01 -3.26
CA ARG A 135 27.70 5.72 -3.67
C ARG A 135 27.77 4.50 -4.59
N PHE A 136 26.97 3.47 -4.36
CA PHE A 136 26.86 2.32 -5.25
C PHE A 136 26.42 2.72 -6.66
N SER A 137 25.40 3.59 -6.76
CA SER A 137 24.93 4.13 -8.03
C SER A 137 26.01 4.96 -8.76
N GLU A 138 26.82 5.72 -8.01
CA GLU A 138 27.97 6.45 -8.55
C GLU A 138 29.05 5.50 -9.07
N LEU A 139 29.41 4.46 -8.31
CA LEU A 139 30.40 3.46 -8.71
C LEU A 139 29.97 2.69 -9.96
N LEU A 140 28.68 2.39 -10.11
CA LEU A 140 28.12 1.80 -11.32
C LEU A 140 28.19 2.72 -12.56
N LYS A 141 28.65 3.97 -12.45
CA LYS A 141 28.95 4.78 -13.65
C LYS A 141 30.27 4.34 -14.27
N ASP A 142 31.22 3.90 -13.45
CA ASP A 142 32.54 3.41 -13.89
C ASP A 142 32.40 2.09 -14.65
N SER A 143 33.01 2.02 -15.84
CA SER A 143 32.95 0.85 -16.72
C SER A 143 33.66 -0.36 -16.11
N THR A 144 34.80 -0.14 -15.47
CA THR A 144 35.60 -1.19 -14.83
C THR A 144 34.87 -1.79 -13.64
N TYR A 145 34.26 -0.94 -12.80
CA TYR A 145 33.41 -1.37 -11.69
C TYR A 145 32.24 -2.22 -12.19
N LYS A 146 31.48 -1.72 -13.18
CA LYS A 146 30.34 -2.44 -13.78
C LYS A 146 30.72 -3.82 -14.30
N MET A 147 31.83 -3.90 -15.03
CA MET A 147 32.31 -5.15 -15.62
C MET A 147 32.67 -6.17 -14.52
N LYS A 148 33.51 -5.77 -13.57
CA LYS A 148 33.92 -6.65 -12.46
C LYS A 148 32.75 -7.06 -11.60
N PHE A 149 31.81 -6.14 -11.39
CA PHE A 149 30.58 -6.38 -10.64
C PHE A 149 29.74 -7.44 -11.32
N PHE A 150 29.49 -7.29 -12.62
CA PHE A 150 28.73 -8.25 -13.40
C PHE A 150 29.34 -9.65 -13.31
N TYR A 151 30.64 -9.81 -13.61
CA TYR A 151 31.29 -11.12 -13.59
C TYR A 151 31.32 -11.77 -12.21
N ARG A 152 31.40 -10.97 -11.13
CA ARG A 152 31.38 -11.51 -9.77
C ARG A 152 29.99 -12.02 -9.40
N PHE A 153 28.94 -11.26 -9.70
CA PHE A 153 27.60 -11.53 -9.20
C PHE A 153 26.72 -12.31 -10.19
N SER A 154 27.07 -12.39 -11.48
CA SER A 154 26.32 -13.18 -12.47
C SER A 154 26.35 -14.69 -12.20
N LYS A 155 27.29 -15.16 -11.38
CA LYS A 155 27.37 -16.55 -10.92
C LYS A 155 26.31 -16.89 -9.87
N ASP A 156 26.06 -15.94 -8.97
CA ASP A 156 25.18 -16.14 -7.80
C ASP A 156 23.76 -15.57 -8.05
N TYR A 157 23.62 -14.70 -9.04
CA TYR A 157 22.39 -13.95 -9.35
C TYR A 157 22.12 -13.94 -10.85
N ASP A 158 20.85 -14.10 -11.23
CA ASP A 158 20.42 -13.92 -12.62
C ASP A 158 20.43 -12.43 -13.00
N LEU A 159 21.56 -11.99 -13.55
CA LEU A 159 21.73 -10.65 -14.11
C LEU A 159 21.39 -10.60 -15.61
N GLY A 160 21.18 -11.75 -16.25
CA GLY A 160 21.12 -11.92 -17.70
C GLY A 160 22.49 -11.77 -18.38
N THR A 161 22.49 -11.45 -19.68
CA THR A 161 23.72 -11.16 -20.42
C THR A 161 24.33 -9.83 -20.00
N TYR A 162 25.63 -9.63 -20.26
CA TYR A 162 26.31 -8.37 -19.93
C TYR A 162 25.65 -7.15 -20.60
N GLU A 163 25.25 -7.29 -21.87
CA GLU A 163 24.53 -6.23 -22.60
C GLU A 163 23.17 -5.91 -21.96
N SER A 164 22.42 -6.95 -21.57
CA SER A 164 21.14 -6.79 -20.87
C SER A 164 21.33 -6.06 -19.54
N PHE A 165 22.37 -6.43 -18.78
CA PHE A 165 22.75 -5.76 -17.54
C PHE A 165 23.08 -4.28 -17.79
N LEU A 166 23.93 -3.96 -18.77
CA LEU A 166 24.31 -2.59 -19.10
C LEU A 166 23.10 -1.73 -19.48
N SER A 167 22.19 -2.26 -20.31
CA SER A 167 20.96 -1.59 -20.70
C SER A 167 20.05 -1.31 -19.49
N LYS A 168 19.89 -2.29 -18.58
CA LYS A 168 19.09 -2.12 -17.35
C LYS A 168 19.68 -1.05 -16.42
N ILE A 169 21.00 -0.99 -16.29
CA ILE A 169 21.70 0.00 -15.47
C ILE A 169 21.60 1.39 -16.10
N SER A 170 21.82 1.55 -17.41
CA SER A 170 21.76 2.86 -18.08
C SER A 170 20.36 3.48 -17.99
N ILE A 171 19.31 2.68 -18.22
CA ILE A 171 17.92 3.10 -18.03
C ILE A 171 17.70 3.60 -16.61
N SER A 172 18.23 2.89 -15.61
CA SER A 172 18.07 3.23 -14.19
C SER A 172 18.87 4.44 -13.75
N GLN A 173 20.05 4.68 -14.35
CA GLN A 173 20.87 5.87 -14.10
C GLN A 173 20.22 7.14 -14.65
N ASN A 174 19.46 7.01 -15.75
CA ASN A 174 18.68 8.10 -16.33
C ASN A 174 17.37 8.39 -15.58
N VAL A 175 16.99 7.54 -14.62
CA VAL A 175 15.84 7.83 -13.74
C VAL A 175 16.23 8.92 -12.76
N THR A 176 15.76 10.13 -13.03
CA THR A 176 15.99 11.32 -12.19
C THR A 176 15.40 11.15 -10.78
N ILE A 177 15.95 11.91 -9.82
CA ILE A 177 15.40 12.02 -8.46
C ILE A 177 13.93 12.44 -8.51
N ASP A 178 13.54 13.26 -9.49
CA ASP A 178 12.15 13.68 -9.70
C ASP A 178 11.24 12.51 -10.09
N ASN A 179 11.71 11.57 -10.90
CA ASN A 179 10.95 10.35 -11.19
C ASN A 179 10.76 9.48 -9.93
N GLN A 180 11.78 9.39 -9.07
CA GLN A 180 11.65 8.68 -7.80
C GLN A 180 10.65 9.36 -6.85
N ARG A 181 10.70 10.70 -6.75
CA ARG A 181 9.74 11.49 -5.98
C ARG A 181 8.32 11.32 -6.54
N ASN A 182 8.18 11.33 -7.87
CA ASN A 182 6.91 11.11 -8.54
C ASN A 182 6.33 9.71 -8.24
N ILE A 183 7.14 8.65 -8.36
CA ILE A 183 6.70 7.28 -8.01
C ILE A 183 6.26 7.21 -6.54
N LYS A 184 7.01 7.84 -5.62
CA LYS A 184 6.62 7.88 -4.20
C LYS A 184 5.29 8.60 -4.00
N ASN A 185 5.06 9.71 -4.70
CA ASN A 185 3.80 10.44 -4.66
C ASN A 185 2.64 9.60 -5.23
N LEU A 186 2.85 8.91 -6.35
CA LEU A 186 1.86 8.01 -6.96
C LEU A 186 1.51 6.84 -6.03
N LEU A 187 2.50 6.28 -5.32
CA LEU A 187 2.26 5.24 -4.30
C LEU A 187 1.45 5.77 -3.12
N LYS A 188 1.77 6.96 -2.62
CA LYS A 188 1.00 7.62 -1.56
C LYS A 188 -0.43 7.91 -2.00
N GLU A 189 -0.61 8.38 -3.23
CA GLU A 189 -1.94 8.61 -3.81
C GLU A 189 -2.73 7.30 -3.94
N LYS A 190 -2.10 6.21 -4.40
CA LYS A 190 -2.71 4.88 -4.46
C LYS A 190 -3.17 4.42 -3.07
N GLN A 191 -2.36 4.64 -2.03
CA GLN A 191 -2.72 4.31 -0.64
C GLN A 191 -3.92 5.13 -0.16
N ASN A 192 -3.93 6.44 -0.43
CA ASN A 192 -5.06 7.32 -0.07
C ASN A 192 -6.36 6.89 -0.76
N ILE A 193 -6.30 6.54 -2.05
CA ILE A 193 -7.48 6.05 -2.79
C ILE A 193 -7.94 4.70 -2.23
N SER A 194 -7.02 3.80 -1.90
CA SER A 194 -7.37 2.52 -1.27
C SER A 194 -8.10 2.74 0.06
N ALA A 195 -7.63 3.67 0.89
CA ALA A 195 -8.29 4.04 2.14
C ALA A 195 -9.68 4.64 1.88
N SER A 196 -9.83 5.48 0.86
CA SER A 196 -11.13 6.03 0.46
C SER A 196 -12.10 4.93 0.00
N ILE A 197 -11.64 3.96 -0.79
CA ILE A 197 -12.48 2.83 -1.23
C ILE A 197 -12.96 2.02 -0.01
N ILE A 198 -12.07 1.71 0.93
CA ILE A 198 -12.43 0.99 2.15
C ILE A 198 -13.46 1.78 2.96
N LYS A 199 -13.25 3.09 3.13
CA LYS A 199 -14.19 3.97 3.84
C LYS A 199 -15.55 4.00 3.16
N SER A 200 -15.61 4.19 1.83
CA SER A 200 -16.86 4.20 1.07
C SER A 200 -17.56 2.85 1.11
N LYS A 201 -16.82 1.73 1.04
CA LYS A 201 -17.37 0.38 1.15
C LYS A 201 -18.02 0.13 2.50
N ASN A 202 -17.38 0.59 3.58
CA ASN A 202 -17.94 0.52 4.94
C ASN A 202 -19.14 1.47 5.15
N SER A 203 -19.40 2.40 4.23
CA SER A 203 -20.54 3.32 4.29
C SER A 203 -21.76 2.84 3.50
N ILE A 204 -21.62 1.74 2.75
CA ILE A 204 -22.72 1.12 2.02
C ILE A 204 -23.44 0.17 2.97
N PHE A 205 -24.75 0.34 3.11
CA PHE A 205 -25.58 -0.58 3.85
C PHE A 205 -25.85 -1.83 3.01
N SER A 206 -25.64 -3.00 3.59
CA SER A 206 -26.05 -4.27 2.98
C SER A 206 -27.57 -4.43 2.97
N ASP A 207 -28.11 -5.23 2.05
CA ASP A 207 -29.56 -5.46 1.96
C ASP A 207 -30.17 -5.97 3.28
N GLU A 208 -29.41 -6.76 4.04
CA GLU A 208 -29.80 -7.24 5.37
C GLU A 208 -29.89 -6.09 6.40
N GLU A 209 -28.91 -5.17 6.40
CA GLU A 209 -28.93 -3.99 7.26
C GLU A 209 -30.07 -3.05 6.89
N ILE A 210 -30.32 -2.83 5.60
CA ILE A 210 -31.44 -2.02 5.12
C ILE A 210 -32.76 -2.61 5.61
N SER A 211 -32.96 -3.92 5.41
CA SER A 211 -34.14 -4.64 5.88
C SER A 211 -34.33 -4.50 7.39
N ARG A 212 -33.25 -4.68 8.17
CA ARG A 212 -33.27 -4.53 9.62
C ARG A 212 -33.61 -3.11 10.07
N ILE A 213 -33.07 -2.09 9.42
CA ILE A 213 -33.36 -0.67 9.70
C ILE A 213 -34.84 -0.39 9.40
N LEU A 214 -35.34 -0.79 8.23
CA LEU A 214 -36.74 -0.57 7.84
C LEU A 214 -37.71 -1.29 8.77
N PHE A 215 -37.40 -2.53 9.16
CA PHE A 215 -38.22 -3.29 10.10
C PHE A 215 -38.26 -2.62 11.48
N THR A 216 -37.10 -2.22 12.00
CA THR A 216 -37.00 -1.53 13.30
C THR A 216 -37.75 -0.20 13.27
N LEU A 217 -37.59 0.58 12.22
CA LEU A 217 -38.28 1.86 12.03
C LEU A 217 -39.80 1.67 11.92
N SER A 218 -40.25 0.60 11.24
CA SER A 218 -41.67 0.25 11.17
C SER A 218 -42.25 -0.08 12.55
N ILE A 219 -41.53 -0.85 13.38
CA ILE A 219 -41.94 -1.14 14.77
C ILE A 219 -42.02 0.14 15.60
N VAL A 220 -41.01 1.00 15.54
CA VAL A 220 -40.97 2.27 16.30
C VAL A 220 -42.16 3.16 15.91
N ILE A 221 -42.46 3.25 14.62
CA ILE A 221 -43.61 4.01 14.11
C ILE A 221 -44.93 3.42 14.64
N LEU A 222 -45.10 2.09 14.64
CA LEU A 222 -46.29 1.45 15.20
C LEU A 222 -46.45 1.75 16.70
N ILE A 223 -45.36 1.70 17.46
CA ILE A 223 -45.34 2.04 18.89
C ILE A 223 -45.75 3.49 19.12
N ILE A 224 -45.35 4.44 18.25
CA ILE A 224 -45.70 5.87 18.38
C ILE A 224 -47.14 6.15 17.94
N ILE A 225 -47.64 5.48 16.89
CA ILE A 225 -49.01 5.66 16.40
C ILE A 225 -50.04 5.19 17.42
N TYR A 226 -49.74 4.13 18.17
CA TYR A 226 -50.65 3.56 19.17
C TYR A 226 -51.10 4.54 20.28
N PRO A 227 -50.21 5.22 21.03
CA PRO A 227 -50.61 6.21 22.03
C PRO A 227 -51.27 7.44 21.40
N ILE A 228 -50.84 7.88 20.22
CA ILE A 228 -51.51 8.96 19.48
C ILE A 228 -52.98 8.60 19.22
N ARG A 229 -53.25 7.33 18.88
CA ARG A 229 -54.62 6.83 18.68
C ARG A 229 -55.44 6.88 19.98
N ILE A 230 -54.85 6.49 21.11
CA ILE A 230 -55.53 6.53 22.43
C ILE A 230 -55.85 7.97 22.81
N LEU A 231 -54.88 8.89 22.69
CA LEU A 231 -55.08 10.32 22.97
C LEU A 231 -56.21 10.91 22.12
N PHE A 232 -56.27 10.54 20.83
CA PHE A 232 -57.34 11.01 19.94
C PHE A 232 -58.72 10.49 20.34
N LYS A 233 -58.83 9.25 20.83
CA LYS A 233 -60.09 8.72 21.36
C LYS A 233 -60.51 9.44 22.65
N ALA A 234 -59.56 9.70 23.54
CA ALA A 234 -59.81 10.41 24.80
C ALA A 234 -60.29 11.85 24.55
N THR A 235 -59.69 12.58 23.62
CA THR A 235 -60.14 13.95 23.28
C THR A 235 -61.53 13.97 22.67
N ILE A 236 -61.85 13.03 21.76
CA ILE A 236 -63.21 12.90 21.20
C ILE A 236 -64.23 12.60 22.30
N TRP A 237 -63.89 11.69 23.22
CA TRP A 237 -64.77 11.33 24.33
C TRP A 237 -65.02 12.52 25.25
N SER A 238 -63.96 13.25 25.62
CA SER A 238 -64.06 14.46 26.43
C SER A 238 -64.96 15.53 25.78
N VAL A 239 -64.81 15.79 24.48
CA VAL A 239 -65.66 16.75 23.75
C VAL A 239 -67.13 16.32 23.72
N LYS A 240 -67.41 15.02 23.60
CA LYS A 240 -68.79 14.50 23.65
C LYS A 240 -69.41 14.68 25.03
N ALA A 241 -68.69 14.33 26.09
CA ALA A 241 -69.17 14.45 27.45
C ALA A 241 -69.55 15.90 27.81
N ILE A 242 -68.82 16.89 27.30
CA ILE A 242 -69.13 18.32 27.49
C ILE A 242 -70.39 18.75 26.72
N LYS A 243 -70.75 18.07 25.63
CA LYS A 243 -71.89 18.45 24.79
C LYS A 243 -73.21 17.79 25.25
N GLU A 244 -73.12 16.70 25.99
CA GLU A 244 -74.27 15.93 26.50
C GLU A 244 -74.66 16.33 27.94
N ASN A 245 -73.81 17.08 28.64
CA ASN A 245 -74.13 17.83 29.86
C ASN A 245 -74.48 19.28 29.53
#